data_AF-Q96W62-F1
#
_entry.id   AF-Q96W62-F1
#
_cell.length_a   1.000
_cell.length_b   1.000
_cell.length_c   1.000
_cell.angle_alpha   90.00
_cell.angle_beta   90.00
_cell.angle_gamma   90.00
#
_symmetry.space_group_name_H-M   'P 1'
#
loop_
_entity.id
_entity.type
_entity.pdbx_description
1 polymer ?
#
loop_
_entity_poly.entity_id
_entity_poly.type
_entity_poly.pdbx_seq_one_letter_code
_entity_poly.pdbx_strand_id
1 'polypeptide(L)' 'NFINAGATIIDIGGQSTRPGAHIVSLEEEISRVIPAIKYLLKVYPDILVSIDTFRSEVAEQAIRAGASLVN' A
#
# COMPACT_ATOMS: atom_id res chain seq x y z
N ASN A 1 5.31 11.53 12.47
CA ASN A 1 5.00 10.66 11.30
C ASN A 1 4.08 11.45 10.35
N PHE A 2 3.83 10.97 9.13
CA PHE A 2 3.00 11.68 8.14
C PHE A 2 1.58 11.99 8.65
N ILE A 3 1.00 11.06 9.43
CA ILE A 3 -0.34 11.20 10.01
C ILE A 3 -0.40 12.38 10.99
N ASN A 4 0.52 12.47 11.94
CA ASN A 4 0.60 13.59 12.88
C ASN A 4 0.97 14.92 12.19
N ALA A 5 1.50 14.86 10.96
CA ALA A 5 1.75 16.03 10.12
C ALA A 5 0.53 16.42 9.27
N GLY A 6 -0.61 15.73 9.40
CA GLY A 6 -1.87 16.07 8.75
C GLY A 6 -2.19 15.30 7.47
N ALA A 7 -1.48 14.21 7.18
CA ALA A 7 -1.84 13.36 6.03
C ALA A 7 -3.22 12.71 6.22
N THR A 8 -4.11 12.86 5.23
CA THR A 8 -5.42 12.19 5.18
C THR A 8 -5.37 10.85 4.45
N ILE A 9 -4.44 10.72 3.48
CA ILE A 9 -4.21 9.52 2.69
C ILE A 9 -2.74 9.13 2.87
N ILE A 10 -2.48 7.85 3.08
CA ILE A 10 -1.13 7.27 3.04
C ILE A 10 -1.04 6.38 1.80
N ASP A 11 -0.05 6.67 0.95
CA ASP A 11 0.24 5.87 -0.24
C ASP A 11 1.28 4.80 0.07
N ILE A 12 0.97 3.55 -0.24
CA ILE A 12 1.79 2.38 0.06
C ILE A 12 2.14 1.67 -1.24
N GLY A 13 3.44 1.51 -1.51
CA GLY A 13 3.96 0.73 -2.63
C GLY A 13 4.86 -0.41 -2.14
N GLY A 14 4.72 -1.59 -2.75
CA GLY A 14 5.55 -2.77 -2.43
C GLY A 14 6.78 -2.91 -3.33
N GLN A 15 6.77 -2.22 -4.48
CA GLN A 15 7.83 -2.21 -5.48
C GLN A 15 8.34 -0.78 -5.71
N SER A 16 9.65 -0.60 -5.78
CA SER A 16 10.23 0.70 -6.12
C SER A 16 10.16 0.95 -7.62
N THR A 17 9.70 2.14 -8.00
CA THR A 17 9.66 2.62 -9.39
C THR A 17 10.90 3.45 -9.78
N ARG A 18 11.91 3.57 -8.89
CA ARG A 18 13.13 4.33 -9.17
C ARG A 18 13.95 3.70 -10.32
N PRO A 19 14.73 4.50 -11.07
CA PRO A 19 15.62 3.97 -12.10
C PRO A 19 16.56 2.89 -11.55
N GLY A 20 16.64 1.75 -12.24
CA GLY A 20 17.50 0.62 -11.86
C GLY A 20 16.98 -0.23 -10.70
N ALA A 21 15.73 -0.04 -10.25
CA ALA A 21 15.12 -0.95 -9.28
C ALA A 21 14.95 -2.35 -9.86
N HIS A 22 15.20 -3.36 -9.02
CA HIS A 22 14.80 -4.73 -9.33
C HIS A 22 13.28 -4.85 -9.18
N ILE A 23 12.65 -5.45 -10.19
CA ILE A 23 11.25 -5.85 -10.14
C ILE A 23 11.14 -7.01 -9.16
N VAL A 24 10.26 -6.88 -8.18
CA VAL A 24 9.98 -7.93 -7.20
C VAL A 24 8.92 -8.88 -7.76
N SER A 25 8.83 -10.09 -7.20
CA SER A 25 7.76 -11.01 -7.57
C SER A 25 6.40 -10.47 -7.10
N LEU A 26 5.33 -10.97 -7.71
CA LEU A 26 3.96 -10.65 -7.29
C LEU A 26 3.75 -10.99 -5.81
N GLU A 27 4.21 -12.16 -5.39
CA GLU A 27 4.07 -12.67 -4.03
C GLU A 27 4.86 -11.82 -3.03
N GLU A 28 6.06 -11.38 -3.43
CA GLU A 28 6.88 -10.50 -2.61
C GLU A 28 6.20 -9.14 -2.42
N GLU A 29 5.69 -8.53 -3.49
CA GLU A 29 4.95 -7.26 -3.42
C GLU A 29 3.74 -7.36 -2.48
N ILE A 30 2.92 -8.41 -2.65
CA ILE A 30 1.76 -8.71 -1.78
C ILE A 30 2.21 -8.85 -0.32
N SER A 31 3.26 -9.64 -0.06
CA SER A 31 3.76 -9.89 1.29
C SER A 31 4.25 -8.62 2.00
N ARG A 32 4.68 -7.61 1.23
CA ARG A 32 5.11 -6.31 1.75
C ARG A 32 3.91 -5.41 2.07
N VAL A 33 2.95 -5.29 1.15
CA VAL A 33 1.89 -4.27 1.26
C VAL A 33 0.72 -4.70 2.15
N ILE A 34 0.30 -5.98 2.09
CA ILE A 34 -0.92 -6.41 2.82
C ILE A 34 -0.78 -6.29 4.34
N PRO A 35 0.34 -6.70 4.97
CA PRO A 35 0.52 -6.49 6.42
C PRO A 35 0.58 -5.00 6.78
N ALA A 36 1.20 -4.17 5.95
CA ALA A 36 1.32 -2.74 6.18
C ALA A 36 -0.05 -2.05 6.17
N ILE A 37 -0.89 -2.33 5.17
CA ILE A 37 -2.27 -1.81 5.06
C ILE A 37 -3.08 -2.19 6.32
N LYS A 38 -3.09 -3.48 6.67
CA LYS A 38 -3.85 -3.98 7.83
C LYS A 38 -3.38 -3.36 9.14
N TYR A 39 -2.07 -3.22 9.32
CA TYR A 39 -1.51 -2.60 10.50
C TYR A 39 -1.89 -1.12 10.59
N LEU A 40 -1.76 -0.38 9.48
CA LEU A 40 -2.05 1.04 9.45
C LEU A 40 -3.52 1.32 9.81
N LEU A 41 -4.46 0.60 9.18
CA LEU A 41 -5.89 0.72 9.45
C LEU A 41 -6.28 0.26 10.86
N LYS A 42 -5.54 -0.69 11.45
CA LYS A 42 -5.74 -1.09 12.85
C LYS A 42 -5.33 0.01 13.83
N VAL A 43 -4.23 0.70 13.56
CA VAL A 43 -3.69 1.74 14.46
C VAL A 43 -4.37 3.10 14.23
N TYR A 44 -4.75 3.38 12.99
CA TYR A 44 -5.38 4.63 12.56
C TYR A 44 -6.64 4.33 11.73
N PRO A 45 -7.77 4.01 12.37
CA PRO A 45 -8.98 3.57 11.68
C PRO A 45 -9.56 4.58 10.67
N ASP A 46 -9.29 5.88 10.88
CA ASP A 46 -9.84 6.96 10.07
C ASP A 46 -8.92 7.37 8.89
N ILE A 47 -7.72 6.78 8.77
CA ILE A 47 -6.83 7.08 7.67
C ILE A 47 -7.27 6.37 6.39
N LEU A 48 -7.18 7.05 5.25
CA LEU A 48 -7.37 6.41 3.96
C LEU A 48 -6.04 5.85 3.46
N VAL A 49 -6.10 4.71 2.77
CA VAL A 49 -4.91 4.06 2.22
C VAL A 49 -5.02 3.96 0.71
N SER A 50 -4.02 4.47 0.01
CA SER A 50 -3.81 4.27 -1.42
C SER A 50 -2.79 3.16 -1.63
N ILE A 51 -3.04 2.26 -2.60
CA ILE A 51 -2.06 1.28 -3.05
C ILE A 51 -1.46 1.76 -4.38
N ASP A 52 -0.14 2.00 -4.39
CA ASP A 52 0.65 2.27 -5.58
C ASP A 52 1.12 0.92 -6.16
N THR A 53 0.41 0.46 -7.19
CA THR A 53 0.76 -0.76 -7.90
C THR A 53 0.14 -0.79 -9.29
N PHE A 54 0.91 -1.27 -10.27
CA PHE A 54 0.42 -1.52 -11.62
C PHE A 54 -0.15 -2.93 -11.80
N ARG A 55 -0.10 -3.79 -10.76
CA ARG A 55 -0.54 -5.18 -10.83
C ARG A 55 -1.96 -5.32 -10.31
N SER A 56 -2.86 -5.81 -11.16
CA SER A 56 -4.27 -6.04 -10.82
C SER A 56 -4.45 -6.89 -9.56
N GLU A 57 -3.66 -7.94 -9.40
CA GLU A 57 -3.74 -8.89 -8.29
C GLU A 57 -3.30 -8.27 -6.97
N VAL A 58 -2.28 -7.40 -6.99
CA VAL A 58 -1.86 -6.64 -5.80
C VAL A 58 -2.96 -5.64 -5.42
N ALA A 59 -3.48 -4.91 -6.41
CA ALA A 59 -4.57 -3.96 -6.21
C ALA A 59 -5.81 -4.65 -5.62
N GLU A 60 -6.24 -5.78 -6.18
CA GLU A 60 -7.40 -6.54 -5.67
C GLU A 60 -7.19 -6.96 -4.22
N GLN A 61 -6.03 -7.52 -3.88
CA GLN A 61 -5.74 -7.93 -2.51
C GLN A 61 -5.64 -6.75 -1.55
N ALA A 62 -5.09 -5.63 -1.98
CA ALA A 62 -5.01 -4.41 -1.19
C ALA A 62 -6.40 -3.84 -0.87
N ILE A 63 -7.30 -3.79 -1.86
CA ILE A 63 -8.70 -3.39 -1.65
C ILE A 63 -9.38 -4.35 -0.68
N ARG A 64 -9.21 -5.67 -0.83
CA ARG A 64 -9.72 -6.66 0.13
C ARG A 64 -9.15 -6.50 1.54
N ALA A 65 -7.94 -5.96 1.66
CA ALA A 65 -7.30 -5.66 2.95
C ALA A 65 -7.74 -4.31 3.56
N GLY A 66 -8.51 -3.50 2.83
CA GLY A 66 -9.08 -2.24 3.31
C GLY A 66 -8.50 -0.97 2.65
N ALA A 67 -7.63 -1.10 1.63
CA ALA A 67 -7.24 0.07 0.84
C ALA A 67 -8.46 0.72 0.18
N SER A 68 -8.43 2.04 0.07
CA SER A 68 -9.54 2.86 -0.41
C SER A 68 -9.36 3.36 -1.84
N LEU A 69 -8.12 3.36 -2.34
CA LEU A 69 -7.74 3.89 -3.65
C LEU A 69 -6.65 3.00 -4.27
N VAL A 70 -6.68 2.85 -5.60
CA VAL A 70 -5.58 2.30 -6.41
C VAL A 70 -4.99 3.47 -7.20
N ASN A 71 -3.67 3.64 -7.12
CA ASN A 71 -2.89 4.68 -7.79
C ASN A 71 -1.98 4.04 -8.86
#